data_AF-A0A4Q2QSY2-F1
#
_entry.id   AF-A0A4Q2QSY2-F1
#
_cell.length_a   1.000
_cell.length_b   1.000
_cell.length_c   1.000
_cell.angle_alpha   90.00
_cell.angle_beta   90.00
_cell.angle_gamma   90.00
#
_symmetry.space_group_name_H-M   'P 1'
#
loop_
_entity.id
_entity.type
_entity.pdbx_description
1 polymer ?
#
loop_
_entity_poly.entity_id
_entity_poly.type
_entity_poly.pdbx_seq_one_letter_code
_entity_poly.pdbx_strand_id
1 'polypeptide(L)'
;YGWHIAVPLLSSGQVVGVMMADNFLNRQPMRSYQPELLRLYGATVGTLTALNLVKQQEFDLQLEQERVRMLETFITDVGHEFKTPLSIINTRSYLIEKVGDETSRVGLVKTVQEQVTVINSMIDDMLHLVRLGSGLVLDLHPIRLSGLIQQVVQGYASLAEGKQLKWDIDLESSYTVSLDADHLKRAISEIIDNAIHYTEPGG
;
A
#
# COMPACT_ATOMS: atom_id res chain seq x y z
N TYR A 1 35.72 12.39 -47.80
CA TYR A 1 34.38 12.55 -47.20
C TYR A 1 33.82 11.15 -46.98
N GLY A 2 33.53 10.76 -45.74
CA GLY A 2 32.83 9.49 -45.47
C GLY A 2 31.34 9.59 -45.82
N TRP A 3 30.58 8.52 -45.65
CA TRP A 3 29.13 8.53 -45.83
C TRP A 3 28.40 8.46 -44.48
N HIS A 4 27.18 8.97 -44.46
CA HIS A 4 26.23 8.88 -43.35
C HIS A 4 24.85 8.59 -43.93
N ILE A 5 24.11 7.68 -43.33
CA ILE A 5 22.81 7.23 -43.80
C ILE A 5 21.85 7.02 -42.64
N ALA A 6 20.61 7.44 -42.86
CA ALA A 6 19.48 7.17 -41.98
C ALA A 6 18.65 6.05 -42.61
N VAL A 7 18.39 5.00 -41.83
CA VAL A 7 17.59 3.85 -42.23
C VAL A 7 16.32 3.84 -41.39
N PRO A 8 15.13 3.86 -42.00
CA PRO A 8 13.90 3.73 -41.24
C PRO A 8 13.84 2.34 -40.59
N LEU A 9 13.50 2.32 -39.31
CA LEU A 9 13.14 1.10 -38.61
C LEU A 9 11.71 0.75 -39.01
N LEU A 10 11.52 -0.34 -39.75
CA LEU A 10 10.23 -0.71 -40.32
C LEU A 10 9.61 -1.87 -39.53
N SER A 11 8.34 -1.74 -39.17
CA SER A 11 7.52 -2.82 -38.65
C SER A 11 6.18 -2.81 -39.36
N SER A 12 5.78 -3.92 -40.00
CA SER A 12 4.52 -4.05 -40.73
C SER A 12 4.22 -2.90 -41.72
N GLY A 13 5.26 -2.35 -42.35
CA GLY A 13 5.13 -1.23 -43.30
C GLY A 13 5.07 0.16 -42.67
N GLN A 14 5.11 0.29 -41.35
CA GLN A 14 5.19 1.56 -40.63
C GLN A 14 6.61 1.83 -40.12
N VAL A 15 7.00 3.11 -40.10
CA VAL A 15 8.27 3.56 -39.53
C VAL A 15 8.09 3.75 -38.02
N VAL A 16 8.82 2.97 -37.23
CA VAL A 16 8.79 3.03 -35.75
C VAL A 16 9.99 3.77 -35.16
N GLY A 17 10.93 4.18 -36.00
CA GLY A 17 12.13 4.90 -35.62
C GLY A 17 13.12 5.01 -36.76
N VAL A 18 14.33 5.49 -36.46
CA VAL A 18 15.41 5.63 -37.44
C VAL A 18 16.71 5.12 -36.83
N MET A 19 17.43 4.29 -37.57
CA MET A 19 18.81 3.91 -37.26
C MET A 19 19.75 4.76 -38.10
N MET A 20 20.75 5.35 -37.46
CA MET A 20 21.80 6.09 -38.15
C MET A 20 23.06 5.23 -38.26
N ALA A 21 23.71 5.28 -39.41
CA ALA A 21 25.00 4.64 -39.63
C ALA A 21 25.93 5.61 -40.38
N ASP A 22 27.21 5.61 -40.01
CA ASP A 22 28.23 6.38 -40.70
C ASP A 22 29.49 5.56 -40.95
N ASN A 23 30.36 6.09 -41.81
CA ASN A 23 31.68 5.54 -42.07
C ASN A 23 32.76 6.63 -42.01
N PHE A 24 32.72 7.47 -40.98
CA PHE A 24 33.68 8.57 -40.84
C PHE A 24 35.09 8.11 -40.49
N LEU A 25 35.23 6.92 -39.89
CA LEU A 25 36.49 6.31 -39.49
C LEU A 25 37.26 5.72 -40.69
N ASN A 26 36.66 4.81 -41.45
CA ASN A 26 37.36 4.10 -42.53
C ASN A 26 37.30 4.83 -43.88
N ARG A 27 36.33 5.76 -44.05
CA ARG A 27 36.18 6.64 -45.22
C ARG A 27 36.16 5.93 -46.58
N GLN A 28 35.80 4.65 -46.59
CA GLN A 28 35.65 3.88 -47.81
C GLN A 28 34.30 4.15 -48.47
N PRO A 29 34.23 4.12 -49.81
CA PRO A 29 32.96 4.24 -50.53
C PRO A 29 32.01 3.09 -50.13
N MET A 30 30.71 3.38 -50.18
CA MET A 30 29.68 2.39 -49.87
C MET A 30 29.70 1.26 -50.92
N ARG A 31 29.75 0.02 -50.46
CA ARG A 31 29.66 -1.18 -51.30
C ARG A 31 28.21 -1.45 -51.67
N SER A 32 27.98 -2.07 -52.82
CA SER A 32 26.65 -2.33 -53.39
C SER A 32 25.70 -3.10 -52.46
N TYR A 33 26.20 -4.02 -51.64
CA TYR A 33 25.38 -4.82 -50.72
C TYR A 33 25.02 -4.09 -49.40
N GLN A 34 25.73 -3.01 -49.04
CA GLN A 34 25.54 -2.35 -47.75
C GLN A 34 24.15 -1.69 -47.58
N PRO A 35 23.56 -1.04 -48.60
CA PRO A 35 22.18 -0.55 -48.53
C PRO A 35 21.14 -1.65 -48.26
N GLU A 36 21.33 -2.84 -48.85
CA GLU A 36 20.42 -3.97 -48.70
C GLU A 36 20.49 -4.55 -47.28
N LEU A 37 21.72 -4.72 -46.76
CA LEU A 37 21.92 -5.12 -45.37
C LEU A 37 21.33 -4.10 -44.40
N LEU A 38 21.59 -2.81 -44.60
CA LEU A 38 21.06 -1.75 -43.76
C LEU A 38 19.52 -1.78 -43.75
N ARG A 39 18.87 -1.95 -44.90
CA ARG A 39 17.41 -2.13 -44.99
C ARG A 39 16.92 -3.36 -44.21
N LEU A 40 17.60 -4.50 -44.34
CA LEU A 40 17.27 -5.72 -43.61
C LEU A 40 17.39 -5.52 -42.10
N TYR A 41 18.49 -4.93 -41.64
CA TYR A 41 18.67 -4.58 -40.23
C TYR A 41 17.60 -3.59 -39.75
N GLY A 42 17.27 -2.58 -40.55
CA GLY A 42 16.19 -1.64 -40.24
C GLY A 42 14.83 -2.32 -40.05
N ALA A 43 14.49 -3.30 -40.91
CA ALA A 43 13.26 -4.07 -40.77
C ALA A 43 13.26 -4.99 -39.53
N THR A 44 14.37 -5.69 -39.27
CA THR A 44 14.47 -6.58 -38.09
C THR A 44 14.43 -5.79 -36.79
N VAL A 45 15.24 -4.72 -36.69
CA VAL A 45 15.27 -3.85 -35.51
C VAL A 45 13.92 -3.16 -35.35
N GLY A 46 13.29 -2.68 -36.42
CA GLY A 46 11.95 -2.09 -36.34
C GLY A 46 10.89 -3.06 -35.82
N THR A 47 10.90 -4.31 -36.30
CA THR A 47 9.99 -5.36 -35.81
C THR A 47 10.22 -5.65 -34.32
N LEU A 48 11.48 -5.77 -33.89
CA LEU A 48 11.83 -6.01 -32.49
C LEU A 48 11.46 -4.82 -31.59
N THR A 49 11.68 -3.58 -32.04
CA THR A 49 11.28 -2.37 -31.31
C THR A 49 9.76 -2.33 -31.13
N ALA A 50 8.99 -2.60 -32.19
CA ALA A 50 7.54 -2.66 -32.10
C ALA A 50 7.06 -3.76 -31.13
N LEU A 51 7.66 -4.95 -31.19
CA LEU A 51 7.33 -6.04 -30.27
C LEU A 51 7.61 -5.68 -28.80
N ASN A 52 8.76 -5.05 -28.52
CA ASN A 52 9.09 -4.62 -27.16
C ASN A 52 8.14 -3.54 -26.65
N LEU A 53 7.72 -2.61 -27.52
CA LEU A 53 6.74 -1.58 -27.15
C LEU A 53 5.39 -2.21 -26.79
N VAL A 54 4.90 -3.17 -27.59
CA VAL A 54 3.65 -3.89 -27.29
C VAL A 54 3.77 -4.65 -25.97
N LYS A 55 4.87 -5.37 -25.73
CA LYS A 55 5.09 -6.07 -24.46
C LYS A 55 5.13 -5.14 -23.26
N GLN A 56 5.74 -3.96 -23.41
CA GLN A 56 5.78 -2.97 -22.34
C GLN A 56 4.36 -2.43 -22.05
N GLN A 57 3.58 -2.14 -23.10
CA GLN A 57 2.19 -1.72 -22.95
C GLN A 57 1.31 -2.80 -22.30
N GLU A 58 1.49 -4.07 -22.68
CA GLU A 58 0.80 -5.19 -22.04
C GLU A 58 1.16 -5.31 -20.56
N PHE A 59 2.45 -5.17 -20.23
CA PHE A 59 2.91 -5.18 -18.83
C PHE A 59 2.33 -4.03 -18.02
N ASP A 60 2.35 -2.80 -18.55
CA ASP A 60 1.79 -1.62 -17.89
C ASP A 60 0.28 -1.76 -17.67
N LEU A 61 -0.43 -2.33 -18.65
CA LEU A 61 -1.87 -2.59 -18.55
C LEU A 61 -2.17 -3.69 -17.52
N GLN A 62 -1.36 -4.76 -17.45
CA GLN A 62 -1.50 -5.79 -16.43
C GLN A 62 -1.29 -5.21 -15.03
N LEU A 63 -0.25 -4.38 -14.85
CA LEU A 63 0.01 -3.72 -13.58
C LEU A 63 -1.16 -2.82 -13.14
N GLU A 64 -1.74 -2.09 -14.08
CA GLU A 64 -2.90 -1.23 -13.79
C GLU A 64 -4.15 -2.06 -13.46
N GLN A 65 -4.41 -3.15 -14.19
CA GLN A 65 -5.51 -4.06 -13.87
C GLN A 65 -5.34 -4.70 -12.49
N GLU A 66 -4.11 -5.07 -12.11
CA GLU A 66 -3.82 -5.63 -10.80
C GLU A 66 -4.06 -4.59 -9.68
N ARG A 67 -3.67 -3.34 -9.90
CA ARG A 67 -3.98 -2.23 -8.97
C ARG A 67 -5.48 -2.02 -8.79
N VAL A 68 -6.23 -1.96 -9.88
CA VAL A 68 -7.69 -1.81 -9.84
C VAL A 68 -8.31 -2.99 -9.11
N ARG A 69 -7.87 -4.22 -9.39
CA ARG A 69 -8.38 -5.42 -8.72
C ARG A 69 -8.09 -5.42 -7.23
N MET A 70 -6.89 -5.01 -6.81
CA MET A 70 -6.55 -4.87 -5.39
C MET A 70 -7.44 -3.83 -4.70
N LEU A 71 -7.71 -2.71 -5.36
CA LEU A 71 -8.62 -1.68 -4.85
C LEU A 71 -10.06 -2.20 -4.74
N GLU A 72 -10.57 -2.91 -5.74
CA GLU A 72 -11.91 -3.52 -5.71
C GLU A 72 -12.04 -4.53 -4.57
N THR A 73 -11.02 -5.36 -4.38
CA THR A 73 -10.97 -6.35 -3.29
C THR A 73 -10.98 -5.64 -1.94
N PHE A 74 -10.12 -4.64 -1.77
CA PHE A 74 -10.06 -3.84 -0.55
C PHE A 74 -11.40 -3.17 -0.20
N ILE A 75 -12.06 -2.53 -1.18
CA ILE A 75 -13.37 -1.90 -0.97
C ILE A 75 -14.41 -2.95 -0.58
N THR A 76 -14.38 -4.12 -1.20
CA THR A 76 -15.30 -5.22 -0.91
C THR A 76 -15.12 -5.74 0.51
N ASP A 77 -13.87 -5.97 0.92
CA ASP A 77 -13.51 -6.47 2.24
C ASP A 77 -13.94 -5.50 3.34
N VAL A 78 -13.61 -4.21 3.20
CA VAL A 78 -14.06 -3.15 4.12
C VAL A 78 -15.59 -3.08 4.18
N GLY A 79 -16.26 -3.15 3.03
CA GLY A 79 -17.72 -3.14 2.98
C GLY A 79 -18.35 -4.30 3.75
N HIS A 80 -17.73 -5.48 3.70
CA HIS A 80 -18.14 -6.63 4.51
C HIS A 80 -17.88 -6.40 6.00
N GLU A 81 -16.73 -5.86 6.37
CA GLU A 81 -16.41 -5.56 7.77
C GLU A 81 -17.37 -4.53 8.38
N PHE A 82 -17.79 -3.51 7.64
CA PHE A 82 -18.79 -2.53 8.10
C PHE A 82 -20.18 -3.11 8.31
N LYS A 83 -20.56 -4.14 7.54
CA LYS A 83 -21.91 -4.72 7.60
C LYS A 83 -22.22 -5.27 9.00
N THR A 84 -21.24 -5.84 9.68
CA THR A 84 -21.39 -6.40 11.03
C THR A 84 -21.75 -5.34 12.08
N PRO A 85 -20.92 -4.32 12.35
CA PRO A 85 -21.25 -3.28 13.32
C PRO A 85 -22.52 -2.51 12.94
N LEU A 86 -22.75 -2.23 11.65
CA LEU A 86 -23.99 -1.59 11.20
C LEU A 86 -25.24 -2.44 11.46
N SER A 87 -25.16 -3.76 11.28
CA SER A 87 -26.28 -4.67 11.59
C SER A 87 -26.57 -4.70 13.09
N ILE A 88 -25.53 -4.68 13.92
CA ILE A 88 -25.66 -4.60 15.37
C ILE A 88 -26.29 -3.26 15.76
N ILE A 89 -25.79 -2.13 15.24
CA ILE A 89 -26.36 -0.79 15.49
C ILE A 89 -27.84 -0.79 15.14
N ASN A 90 -28.21 -1.19 13.92
CA ASN A 90 -29.60 -1.22 13.48
C ASN A 90 -30.50 -2.07 14.39
N THR A 91 -30.04 -3.27 14.76
CA THR A 91 -30.80 -4.17 15.62
C THR A 91 -30.98 -3.58 17.02
N ARG A 92 -29.92 -3.02 17.60
CA ARG A 92 -29.95 -2.42 18.95
C ARG A 92 -30.80 -1.15 18.98
N SER A 93 -30.67 -0.29 17.97
CA SER A 93 -31.51 0.90 17.78
C SER A 93 -32.99 0.54 17.68
N TYR A 94 -33.35 -0.51 16.93
CA TYR A 94 -34.73 -0.99 16.88
C TYR A 94 -35.23 -1.50 18.25
N LEU A 95 -34.39 -2.22 18.99
CA LEU A 95 -34.76 -2.74 20.31
C LEU A 95 -34.95 -1.65 21.36
N ILE A 96 -34.21 -0.53 21.28
CA ILE A 96 -34.33 0.62 22.22
C ILE A 96 -35.77 1.12 22.29
N GLU A 97 -36.49 1.14 21.17
CA GLU A 97 -37.90 1.56 21.10
C GLU A 97 -38.87 0.51 21.68
N LYS A 98 -38.43 -0.74 21.86
CA LYS A 98 -39.27 -1.87 22.29
C LYS A 98 -39.09 -2.23 23.77
N VAL A 99 -37.97 -1.87 24.39
CA VAL A 99 -37.76 -2.11 25.83
C VAL A 99 -38.46 -1.05 26.69
N GLY A 100 -39.14 -1.54 27.73
CA GLY A 100 -39.87 -0.72 28.70
C GLY A 100 -39.06 -0.32 29.93
N ASP A 101 -37.96 -1.03 30.23
CA ASP A 101 -37.09 -0.73 31.36
C ASP A 101 -35.85 0.08 30.95
N GLU A 102 -35.47 1.02 31.82
CA GLU A 102 -34.36 1.93 31.58
C GLU A 102 -33.00 1.22 31.56
N THR A 103 -32.82 0.20 32.39
CA THR A 103 -31.56 -0.55 32.48
C THR A 103 -31.21 -1.23 31.15
N SER A 104 -32.17 -1.91 30.53
CA SER A 104 -31.97 -2.54 29.22
C SER A 104 -31.74 -1.50 28.13
N ARG A 105 -32.45 -0.36 28.18
CA ARG A 105 -32.26 0.75 27.25
C ARG A 105 -30.83 1.30 27.30
N VAL A 106 -30.31 1.55 28.50
CA VAL A 106 -28.92 2.01 28.70
C VAL A 106 -27.91 0.99 28.14
N GLY A 107 -28.12 -0.31 28.38
CA GLY A 107 -27.27 -1.36 27.82
C GLY A 107 -27.25 -1.37 26.29
N LEU A 108 -28.41 -1.23 25.64
CA LEU A 108 -28.51 -1.18 24.17
C LEU A 108 -27.83 0.08 23.60
N VAL A 109 -28.02 1.25 24.23
CA VAL A 109 -27.36 2.50 23.84
C VAL A 109 -25.84 2.36 23.94
N LYS A 110 -25.34 1.74 25.01
CA LYS A 110 -23.91 1.48 25.18
C LYS A 110 -23.37 0.62 24.03
N THR A 111 -24.05 -0.46 23.67
CA THR A 111 -23.63 -1.28 22.52
C THR A 111 -23.63 -0.50 21.21
N VAL A 112 -24.61 0.38 20.97
CA VAL A 112 -24.60 1.25 19.78
C VAL A 112 -23.36 2.15 19.77
N GLN A 113 -23.03 2.79 20.90
CA GLN A 113 -21.84 3.64 21.02
C GLN A 113 -20.55 2.86 20.77
N GLU A 114 -20.42 1.65 21.33
CA GLU A 114 -19.28 0.77 21.10
C GLU A 114 -19.10 0.46 19.61
N GLN A 115 -20.17 0.12 18.89
CA GLN A 115 -20.10 -0.18 17.46
C GLN A 115 -19.80 1.06 16.60
N VAL A 116 -20.25 2.25 17.00
CA VAL A 116 -19.87 3.51 16.32
C VAL A 116 -18.37 3.76 16.47
N THR A 117 -17.81 3.52 17.65
CA THR A 117 -16.36 3.62 17.88
C THR A 117 -15.58 2.65 17.00
N VAL A 118 -16.07 1.42 16.83
CA VAL A 118 -15.47 0.42 15.93
C VAL A 118 -15.44 0.94 14.48
N ILE A 119 -16.56 1.46 13.98
CA ILE A 119 -16.63 1.99 12.61
C ILE A 119 -15.66 3.17 12.42
N ASN A 120 -15.58 4.08 13.40
CA ASN A 120 -14.66 5.21 13.32
C ASN A 120 -13.20 4.75 13.28
N SER A 121 -12.83 3.75 14.09
CA SER A 121 -11.48 3.16 14.05
C SER A 121 -11.16 2.59 12.67
N MET A 122 -12.08 1.81 12.09
CA MET A 122 -11.89 1.24 10.76
C MET A 122 -11.71 2.34 9.69
N ILE A 123 -12.46 3.44 9.77
CA ILE A 123 -12.29 4.59 8.86
C ILE A 123 -10.91 5.24 9.04
N ASP A 124 -10.48 5.43 10.28
CA ASP A 124 -9.16 6.02 10.59
C ASP A 124 -8.02 5.13 10.10
N ASP A 125 -8.17 3.81 10.17
CA ASP A 125 -7.22 2.83 9.64
C ASP A 125 -7.15 2.88 8.11
N MET A 126 -8.31 2.98 7.44
CA MET A 126 -8.35 3.16 5.98
C MET A 126 -7.66 4.45 5.54
N LEU A 127 -7.97 5.58 6.19
CA LEU A 127 -7.35 6.86 5.87
C LEU A 127 -5.84 6.83 6.10
N HIS A 128 -5.39 6.08 7.11
CA HIS A 128 -3.98 5.89 7.38
C HIS A 128 -3.30 5.05 6.28
N LEU A 129 -3.91 3.95 5.84
CA LEU A 129 -3.39 3.14 4.72
C LEU A 129 -3.25 3.96 3.43
N VAL A 130 -4.24 4.79 3.11
CA VAL A 130 -4.18 5.67 1.93
C VAL A 130 -3.01 6.65 2.02
N ARG A 131 -2.79 7.24 3.20
CA ARG A 131 -1.66 8.16 3.43
C ARG A 131 -0.31 7.45 3.25
N LEU A 132 -0.17 6.24 3.77
CA LEU A 132 1.05 5.43 3.60
C LEU A 132 1.34 5.14 2.12
N GLY A 133 0.31 4.88 1.31
CA GLY A 133 0.45 4.62 -0.13
C GLY A 133 0.85 5.83 -0.97
N SER A 134 0.54 7.05 -0.52
CA SER A 134 0.84 8.30 -1.24
C SER A 134 2.28 8.82 -1.07
N GLY A 135 3.10 8.14 -0.28
CA GLY A 135 4.44 8.56 0.11
C GLY A 135 4.46 9.03 1.56
N LEU A 136 5.19 8.31 2.41
CA LEU A 136 5.31 8.61 3.82
C LEU A 136 6.42 9.63 4.06
N VAL A 137 6.06 10.81 4.55
CA VAL A 137 7.03 11.79 5.06
C VAL A 137 7.17 11.54 6.55
N LEU A 138 8.33 11.01 6.96
CA LEU A 138 8.63 10.75 8.36
C LEU A 138 9.24 11.99 9.01
N ASP A 139 8.72 12.38 10.17
CA ASP A 139 9.27 13.47 10.97
C ASP A 139 10.30 12.94 11.97
N LEU A 140 11.50 12.64 11.47
CA LEU A 140 12.53 11.94 12.21
C LEU A 140 13.20 12.81 13.28
N HIS A 141 13.05 12.41 14.54
CA HIS A 141 13.66 13.07 15.68
C HIS A 141 14.40 12.07 16.59
N PRO A 142 15.52 12.48 17.23
CA PRO A 142 16.17 11.65 18.25
C PRO A 142 15.23 11.43 19.44
N ILE A 143 14.77 10.20 19.62
CA ILE A 143 13.80 9.83 20.66
C ILE A 143 14.37 8.70 21.51
N ARG A 144 14.17 8.81 22.82
CA ARG A 144 14.51 7.75 23.77
C ARG A 144 13.43 6.67 23.74
N LEU A 145 13.78 5.49 23.22
CA LEU A 145 12.84 4.40 22.97
C LEU A 145 12.11 3.94 24.24
N SER A 146 12.85 3.79 25.35
CA SER A 146 12.27 3.33 26.62
C SER A 146 11.15 4.25 27.13
N GLY A 147 11.33 5.57 27.01
CA GLY A 147 10.31 6.54 27.41
C GLY A 147 9.06 6.49 26.52
N LEU A 148 9.27 6.33 25.21
CA LEU A 148 8.16 6.21 24.26
C LEU A 148 7.34 4.94 24.51
N ILE A 149 8.00 3.79 24.64
CA ILE A 149 7.34 2.49 24.86
C ILE A 149 6.61 2.49 26.20
N GLN A 150 7.23 3.01 27.27
CA GLN A 150 6.57 3.13 28.58
C GLN A 150 5.30 3.97 28.51
N GLN A 151 5.33 5.10 27.78
CA GLN A 151 4.15 5.95 27.62
C GLN A 151 3.00 5.19 26.95
N VAL A 152 3.28 4.41 25.91
CA VAL A 152 2.26 3.61 25.22
C VAL A 152 1.71 2.53 26.14
N VAL A 153 2.58 1.72 26.74
CA VAL A 153 2.17 0.59 27.59
C VAL A 153 1.36 1.06 28.80
N GLN A 154 1.72 2.20 29.41
CA GLN A 154 0.98 2.76 30.53
C GLN A 154 -0.47 3.13 30.15
N GLY A 155 -0.74 3.47 28.88
CA GLY A 155 -2.09 3.70 28.37
C GLY A 155 -2.98 2.46 28.36
N TYR A 156 -2.39 1.26 28.27
CA TYR A 156 -3.11 -0.02 28.21
C TYR A 156 -3.14 -0.78 29.53
N ALA A 157 -2.44 -0.29 30.56
CA ALA A 157 -2.34 -0.92 31.89
C ALA A 157 -3.72 -1.36 32.44
N SER A 158 -4.69 -0.45 32.45
CA SER A 158 -6.03 -0.72 32.99
C SER A 158 -6.83 -1.73 32.16
N LEU A 159 -6.62 -1.76 30.83
CA LEU A 159 -7.34 -2.67 29.94
C LEU A 159 -6.89 -4.12 30.17
N ALA A 160 -5.58 -4.35 30.28
CA ALA A 160 -5.05 -5.68 30.55
C ALA A 160 -5.31 -6.15 31.99
N GLU A 161 -5.26 -5.25 32.99
CA GLU A 161 -5.70 -5.57 34.34
C GLU A 161 -7.16 -6.05 34.35
N GLY A 162 -8.03 -5.37 33.59
CA GLY A 162 -9.41 -5.77 33.41
C GLY A 162 -9.59 -7.17 32.82
N LYS A 163 -8.64 -7.61 31.97
CA LYS A 163 -8.61 -8.95 31.36
C LYS A 163 -7.70 -9.94 32.11
N GLN A 164 -7.14 -9.55 33.26
CA GLN A 164 -6.22 -10.36 34.08
C GLN A 164 -4.99 -10.87 33.32
N LEU A 165 -4.49 -10.09 32.37
CA LEU A 165 -3.31 -10.44 31.59
C LEU A 165 -2.03 -10.10 32.35
N LYS A 166 -1.00 -10.93 32.18
CA LYS A 166 0.35 -10.65 32.63
C LYS A 166 1.21 -10.27 31.44
N TRP A 167 2.08 -9.31 31.65
CA TRP A 167 3.01 -8.82 30.65
C TRP A 167 4.27 -8.32 31.32
N ASP A 168 5.39 -8.62 30.69
CA ASP A 168 6.73 -8.29 31.15
C ASP A 168 7.34 -7.29 30.17
N ILE A 169 8.02 -6.28 30.71
CA ILE A 169 8.60 -5.19 29.94
C ILE A 169 10.09 -5.20 30.19
N ASP A 170 10.83 -5.80 29.26
CA ASP A 170 12.29 -5.74 29.24
C ASP A 170 12.75 -4.59 28.33
N LEU A 171 13.11 -3.45 28.94
CA LEU A 171 13.56 -2.26 28.24
C LEU A 171 14.93 -1.80 28.73
N GLU A 172 15.93 -1.93 27.87
CA GLU A 172 17.21 -1.25 28.08
C GLU A 172 17.06 0.27 27.93
N SER A 173 17.55 1.00 28.93
CA SER A 173 17.21 2.41 29.13
C SER A 173 18.00 3.41 28.27
N SER A 174 18.98 2.96 27.48
CA SER A 174 20.02 3.79 26.87
C SER A 174 19.83 4.11 25.37
N TYR A 175 18.89 3.47 24.67
CA TYR A 175 18.76 3.66 23.23
C TYR A 175 18.02 4.94 22.86
N THR A 176 18.74 5.84 22.18
CA THR A 176 18.17 6.99 21.47
C THR A 176 18.29 6.73 19.98
N VAL A 177 17.17 6.75 19.27
CA VAL A 177 17.10 6.43 17.83
C VAL A 177 16.37 7.57 17.12
N SER A 178 16.80 7.89 15.90
CA SER A 178 16.10 8.85 15.04
C SER A 178 14.88 8.17 14.41
N LEU A 179 13.68 8.57 14.81
CA LEU A 179 12.42 7.96 14.38
C LEU A 179 11.28 8.97 14.43
N ASP A 180 10.14 8.61 13.84
CA ASP A 180 8.89 9.35 13.98
C ASP A 180 8.10 8.78 15.18
N ALA A 181 7.86 9.63 16.19
CA ALA A 181 7.29 9.19 17.46
C ALA A 181 5.86 8.67 17.29
N ASP A 182 5.06 9.32 16.46
CA ASP A 182 3.63 9.05 16.34
C ASP A 182 3.40 7.76 15.55
N HIS A 183 4.19 7.54 14.49
CA HIS A 183 4.16 6.28 13.75
C HIS A 183 4.60 5.09 14.61
N LEU A 184 5.66 5.24 15.43
CA LEU A 184 6.09 4.14 16.30
C LEU A 184 5.09 3.88 17.43
N LYS A 185 4.51 4.93 18.04
CA LYS A 185 3.44 4.78 19.05
C LYS A 185 2.27 3.99 18.48
N ARG A 186 1.79 4.35 17.28
CA ARG A 186 0.69 3.65 16.62
C ARG A 186 1.04 2.19 16.37
N ALA A 187 2.21 1.91 15.79
CA ALA A 187 2.64 0.54 15.51
C ALA A 187 2.67 -0.33 16.78
N ILE A 188 3.15 0.21 17.91
CA ILE A 188 3.15 -0.49 19.20
C ILE A 188 1.72 -0.67 19.71
N SER A 189 0.88 0.36 19.64
CA SER A 189 -0.54 0.31 20.00
C SER A 189 -1.29 -0.80 19.27
N GLU A 190 -1.13 -0.92 17.94
CA GLU A 190 -1.76 -1.98 17.13
C GLU A 190 -1.35 -3.39 17.60
N ILE A 191 -0.08 -3.57 17.96
CA ILE A 191 0.41 -4.86 18.46
C ILE A 191 -0.16 -5.16 19.84
N ILE A 192 -0.18 -4.17 20.74
CA ILE A 192 -0.71 -4.31 22.09
C ILE A 192 -2.22 -4.58 22.07
N ASP A 193 -2.97 -3.83 21.26
CA ASP A 193 -4.42 -4.01 21.12
C ASP A 193 -4.76 -5.42 20.61
N ASN A 194 -4.02 -5.90 19.61
CA ASN A 194 -4.14 -7.28 19.13
C ASN A 194 -3.79 -8.28 20.23
N ALA A 195 -2.68 -8.11 20.95
CA ALA A 195 -2.30 -9.02 22.03
C ALA A 195 -3.37 -9.08 23.13
N ILE A 196 -3.91 -7.92 23.53
CA ILE A 196 -4.99 -7.89 24.53
C ILE A 196 -6.26 -8.53 23.99
N HIS A 197 -6.63 -8.32 22.73
CA HIS A 197 -7.84 -8.90 22.14
C HIS A 197 -7.76 -10.43 22.07
N TYR A 198 -6.63 -10.97 21.61
CA TYR A 198 -6.50 -12.39 21.26
C TYR A 198 -5.94 -13.28 22.38
N THR A 199 -5.33 -12.72 23.43
CA THR A 199 -4.88 -13.51 24.59
C THR A 199 -6.04 -13.81 25.53
N GLU A 200 -6.21 -15.07 25.93
CA GLU A 200 -7.24 -15.47 26.91
C GLU A 200 -6.92 -14.92 28.32
N PRO A 201 -7.94 -14.71 29.18
CA PRO A 201 -7.72 -14.24 30.54
C PRO A 201 -6.75 -15.14 31.33
N GLY A 202 -5.78 -14.54 32.02
CA GLY A 202 -4.76 -15.26 32.79
C GLY A 202 -3.50 -15.68 32.02
N GLY A 203 -3.43 -15.34 30.72
CA GLY A 203 -2.22 -15.45 29.89
C GLY A 203 -1.12 -14.46 30.27
#